data_AF-A0A327WXF9-F1
#
_entry.id   AF-A0A327WXF9-F1
#
_cell.length_a   1.000
_cell.length_b   1.000
_cell.length_c   1.000
_cell.angle_alpha   90.00
_cell.angle_beta   90.00
_cell.angle_gamma   90.00
#
_symmetry.space_group_name_H-M   'P 1'
#
loop_
_entity.id
_entity.type
_entity.pdbx_description
1 polymer ?
#
loop_
_entity_poly.entity_id
_entity_poly.type
_entity_poly.pdbx_seq_one_letter_code
_entity_poly.pdbx_strand_id
1 'polypeptide(L)'
;MRTLIRYLREHLKADFRVDLYALAALFLAVCISVNYYLDFEDSYIDAYRGDNIRIVFYFLLYAFAYYSGVGLWTRFHGRLDVWHRRDFWIYSLTGLGIYSWYAGYYGFNEWSHVVFNDQIYAFAFYCLRNLQSLMTVILPLMLFYWFVEKEPNGFYGMRPKWKGLQIYFLLLLCMVPLITYASFQPSFLESYPTYRDTNANEFFDVPEWVTALIYELAYGWDFVPTELMFRGFLVIGMARILGRGAVLPMVITYAFIHFGKPPGETISSIFGGYILGVIALQTRSIWGGIIIHLGVAWLMELAAFIQLGL
;
A
#
# COMPACT_ATOMS: atom_id res chain seq x y z
N MET A 1 -6.38 -17.59 15.98
CA MET A 1 -5.44 -18.32 15.09
C MET A 1 -6.11 -19.36 14.19
N ARG A 2 -6.94 -20.28 14.70
CA ARG A 2 -7.55 -21.38 13.90
C ARG A 2 -8.25 -20.91 12.61
N THR A 3 -8.98 -19.79 12.67
CA THR A 3 -9.71 -19.25 11.51
C THR A 3 -8.80 -18.70 10.39
N LEU A 4 -7.72 -18.00 10.73
CA LEU A 4 -6.77 -17.45 9.76
C LEU A 4 -5.95 -18.54 9.09
N ILE A 5 -5.47 -19.51 9.88
CA ILE A 5 -4.78 -20.69 9.36
C ILE A 5 -5.71 -21.45 8.41
N ARG A 6 -7.01 -21.55 8.75
CA ARG A 6 -8.00 -22.15 7.86
C ARG A 6 -8.13 -21.37 6.54
N TYR A 7 -8.27 -20.05 6.57
CA TYR A 7 -8.36 -19.24 5.34
C TYR A 7 -7.13 -19.36 4.44
N LEU A 8 -5.93 -19.31 5.01
CA LEU A 8 -4.69 -19.52 4.26
C LEU A 8 -4.62 -20.93 3.69
N ARG A 9 -4.93 -21.95 4.50
CA ARG A 9 -4.93 -23.36 4.07
C ARG A 9 -5.95 -23.60 2.96
N GLU A 10 -7.15 -23.06 3.07
CA GLU A 10 -8.17 -23.15 2.04
C GLU A 10 -7.72 -22.46 0.76
N HIS A 11 -7.12 -21.27 0.85
CA HIS A 11 -6.56 -20.55 -0.30
C HIS A 11 -5.49 -21.37 -1.01
N LEU A 12 -4.47 -21.80 -0.27
CA LEU A 12 -3.36 -22.60 -0.78
C LEU A 12 -3.86 -23.90 -1.42
N LYS A 13 -4.79 -24.62 -0.79
CA LYS A 13 -5.34 -25.85 -1.37
C LYS A 13 -6.02 -25.67 -2.73
N ALA A 14 -6.57 -24.49 -3.01
CA ALA A 14 -7.34 -24.26 -4.24
C ALA A 14 -6.55 -23.53 -5.33
N ASP A 15 -5.56 -22.71 -4.97
CA ASP A 15 -4.87 -21.80 -5.90
C ASP A 15 -3.36 -22.07 -5.98
N PHE A 16 -2.76 -22.68 -4.95
CA PHE A 16 -1.32 -22.88 -4.93
C PHE A 16 -0.89 -23.90 -5.97
N ARG A 17 0.06 -23.50 -6.81
CA ARG A 17 0.82 -24.41 -7.66
C ARG A 17 2.30 -24.08 -7.55
N VAL A 18 3.12 -25.10 -7.31
CA VAL A 18 4.55 -24.88 -7.05
C VAL A 18 5.28 -24.25 -8.24
N ASP A 19 4.88 -24.61 -9.47
CA ASP A 19 5.41 -24.09 -10.72
C ASP A 19 5.11 -22.59 -10.91
N LEU A 20 3.86 -22.18 -10.67
CA LEU A 20 3.43 -20.78 -10.71
C LEU A 20 4.17 -19.93 -9.67
N TYR A 21 4.22 -20.39 -8.42
CA TYR A 21 4.78 -19.60 -7.32
C TYR A 21 6.32 -19.54 -7.40
N ALA A 22 6.98 -20.59 -7.90
CA ALA A 22 8.41 -20.55 -8.18
C ALA A 22 8.74 -19.53 -9.29
N LEU A 23 7.96 -19.51 -10.38
CA LEU A 23 8.17 -18.54 -11.45
C LEU A 23 7.85 -17.10 -11.02
N ALA A 24 6.79 -16.90 -10.21
CA ALA A 24 6.48 -15.59 -9.64
C ALA A 24 7.57 -15.11 -8.67
N ALA A 25 8.13 -16.00 -7.86
CA ALA A 25 9.25 -15.67 -6.98
C ALA A 25 10.52 -15.32 -7.77
N LEU A 26 10.84 -16.06 -8.83
CA LEU A 26 11.95 -15.75 -9.74
C LEU A 26 11.74 -14.37 -10.41
N PHE A 27 10.54 -14.12 -10.92
CA PHE A 27 10.18 -12.82 -11.51
C PHE A 27 10.39 -11.67 -10.53
N LEU A 28 9.84 -11.77 -9.31
CA LEU A 28 10.01 -10.76 -8.27
C LEU A 28 11.48 -10.60 -7.88
N ALA A 29 12.23 -11.69 -7.72
CA ALA A 29 13.65 -11.63 -7.39
C ALA A 29 14.46 -10.89 -8.46
N VAL A 30 14.19 -11.14 -9.75
CA VAL A 30 14.84 -10.42 -10.86
C VAL A 30 14.47 -8.94 -10.82
N CYS A 31 13.19 -8.60 -10.72
CA CYS A 31 12.74 -7.20 -10.73
C CYS A 31 13.25 -6.41 -9.52
N ILE A 32 13.21 -6.99 -8.31
CA ILE A 32 13.76 -6.39 -7.10
C ILE A 32 15.28 -6.19 -7.26
N SER A 33 16.00 -7.22 -7.72
CA SER A 33 17.45 -7.12 -7.92
C SER A 33 17.81 -6.03 -8.93
N VAL A 34 17.10 -5.96 -10.06
CA VAL A 34 17.29 -4.92 -11.07
C VAL A 34 17.02 -3.54 -10.48
N ASN A 35 15.92 -3.37 -9.73
CA ASN A 35 15.57 -2.07 -9.15
C ASN A 35 16.63 -1.57 -8.17
N TYR A 36 17.08 -2.41 -7.24
CA TYR A 36 18.07 -2.00 -6.22
C TYR A 36 19.51 -1.98 -6.71
N TYR A 37 19.85 -2.77 -7.74
CA TYR A 37 21.20 -2.76 -8.32
C TYR A 37 21.40 -1.58 -9.27
N LEU A 38 20.38 -1.26 -10.09
CA LEU A 38 20.44 -0.16 -11.05
C LEU A 38 19.83 1.14 -10.54
N ASP A 39 19.32 1.15 -9.32
CA ASP A 39 18.61 2.29 -8.73
C ASP A 39 17.45 2.77 -9.62
N PHE A 40 16.69 1.82 -10.19
CA PHE A 40 15.84 2.09 -11.35
C PHE A 40 14.73 3.12 -11.08
N GLU A 41 13.93 2.94 -10.03
CA GLU A 41 12.88 3.90 -9.70
C GLU A 41 13.45 5.29 -9.43
N ASP A 42 14.47 5.37 -8.57
CA ASP A 42 15.06 6.62 -8.12
C ASP A 42 15.74 7.37 -9.28
N SER A 43 16.47 6.65 -10.14
CA SER A 43 17.23 7.23 -11.25
C SER A 43 16.38 7.54 -12.50
N TYR A 44 15.31 6.80 -12.78
CA TYR A 44 14.56 6.94 -14.05
C TYR A 44 13.13 7.45 -13.90
N ILE A 45 12.47 7.22 -12.77
CA ILE A 45 11.10 7.69 -12.53
C ILE A 45 11.13 8.96 -11.68
N ASP A 46 11.89 8.94 -10.58
CA ASP A 46 11.96 10.06 -9.65
C ASP A 46 12.79 11.24 -10.16
N ALA A 47 13.57 11.04 -11.22
CA ALA A 47 14.16 12.12 -12.01
C ALA A 47 13.11 13.10 -12.57
N TYR A 48 11.84 12.68 -12.70
CA TYR A 48 10.73 13.50 -13.20
C TYR A 48 9.82 14.01 -12.07
N ARG A 49 10.31 14.10 -10.84
CA ARG A 49 9.54 14.64 -9.71
C ARG A 49 9.11 16.08 -10.01
N GLY A 50 7.81 16.34 -9.95
CA GLY A 50 7.18 17.62 -10.32
C GLY A 50 6.53 17.60 -11.71
N ASP A 51 6.93 16.69 -12.59
CA ASP A 51 6.38 16.59 -13.94
C ASP A 51 5.26 15.54 -14.05
N ASN A 52 4.21 15.88 -14.78
CA ASN A 52 3.07 14.97 -15.00
C ASN A 52 3.45 13.68 -15.75
N ILE A 53 4.60 13.64 -16.44
CA ILE A 53 5.09 12.41 -17.10
C ILE A 53 5.41 11.30 -16.09
N ARG A 54 5.73 11.65 -14.84
CA ARG A 54 5.98 10.68 -13.75
C ARG A 54 4.78 9.78 -13.50
N ILE A 55 3.55 10.30 -13.67
CA ILE A 55 2.31 9.50 -13.56
C ILE A 55 2.28 8.40 -14.63
N VAL A 56 2.74 8.69 -15.85
CA VAL A 56 2.79 7.72 -16.94
C VAL A 56 3.84 6.65 -16.66
N PHE A 57 5.01 7.02 -16.15
CA PHE A 57 6.04 6.05 -15.80
C PHE A 57 5.61 5.11 -14.67
N TYR A 58 4.99 5.64 -13.62
CA TYR A 58 4.39 4.78 -12.59
C TYR A 58 3.29 3.88 -13.16
N PHE A 59 2.47 4.39 -14.08
CA PHE A 59 1.46 3.56 -14.75
C PHE A 59 2.08 2.41 -15.51
N LEU A 60 3.15 2.66 -16.28
CA LEU A 60 3.85 1.60 -17.01
C LEU A 60 4.49 0.58 -16.05
N LEU A 61 5.12 1.04 -14.96
CA LEU A 61 5.73 0.19 -13.95
C LEU A 61 4.68 -0.72 -13.27
N TYR A 62 3.59 -0.13 -12.78
CA TYR A 62 2.56 -0.87 -12.07
C TYR A 62 1.73 -1.75 -13.01
N ALA A 63 1.50 -1.33 -14.26
CA ALA A 63 0.88 -2.15 -15.28
C ALA A 63 1.76 -3.35 -15.63
N PHE A 64 3.07 -3.16 -15.78
CA PHE A 64 4.01 -4.25 -16.01
C PHE A 64 3.94 -5.28 -14.87
N ALA A 65 3.99 -4.83 -13.62
CA ALA A 65 3.88 -5.69 -12.45
C ALA A 65 2.54 -6.45 -12.41
N TYR A 66 1.42 -5.71 -12.52
CA TYR A 66 0.07 -6.28 -12.38
C TYR A 66 -0.25 -7.26 -13.51
N TYR A 67 -0.03 -6.86 -14.77
CA TYR A 67 -0.36 -7.70 -15.92
C TYR A 67 0.57 -8.90 -16.05
N SER A 68 1.84 -8.81 -15.60
CA SER A 68 2.70 -9.98 -15.45
C SER A 68 2.13 -10.97 -14.45
N GLY A 69 1.67 -10.49 -13.28
CA GLY A 69 1.01 -11.33 -12.30
C GLY A 69 -0.29 -11.98 -12.81
N VAL A 70 -1.11 -11.23 -13.54
CA VAL A 70 -2.32 -11.79 -14.19
C VAL A 70 -1.94 -12.80 -15.26
N GLY A 71 -0.91 -12.53 -16.06
CA GLY A 71 -0.42 -13.42 -17.12
C GLY A 71 0.08 -14.74 -16.56
N LEU A 72 0.88 -14.69 -15.50
CA LEU A 72 1.32 -15.87 -14.76
C LEU A 72 0.11 -16.66 -14.24
N TRP A 73 -0.79 -16.02 -13.48
CA TRP A 73 -1.92 -16.76 -12.90
C TRP A 73 -2.84 -17.37 -13.97
N THR A 74 -3.21 -16.59 -14.99
CA THR A 74 -4.14 -17.03 -16.06
C THR A 74 -3.53 -18.15 -16.90
N ARG A 75 -2.22 -18.12 -17.19
CA ARG A 75 -1.52 -19.16 -17.95
C ARG A 75 -1.48 -20.50 -17.22
N PHE A 76 -1.24 -20.50 -15.91
CA PHE A 76 -1.14 -21.73 -15.12
C PHE A 76 -2.51 -22.29 -14.73
N HIS A 77 -3.54 -21.44 -14.62
CA HIS A 77 -4.90 -21.88 -14.29
C HIS A 77 -5.80 -22.10 -15.52
N GLY A 78 -5.29 -21.90 -16.73
CA GLY A 78 -6.07 -22.06 -17.97
C GLY A 78 -7.18 -21.03 -18.11
N ARG A 79 -7.02 -19.85 -17.50
CA ARG A 79 -8.03 -18.77 -17.42
C ARG A 79 -7.72 -17.62 -18.37
N LEU A 80 -7.32 -17.94 -19.60
CA LEU A 80 -7.03 -16.93 -20.63
C LEU A 80 -8.29 -16.17 -21.06
N ASP A 81 -9.48 -16.68 -20.74
CA ASP A 81 -10.78 -16.01 -20.92
C ASP A 81 -10.81 -14.60 -20.32
N VAL A 82 -10.10 -14.38 -19.21
CA VAL A 82 -10.05 -13.09 -18.51
C VAL A 82 -9.62 -11.95 -19.41
N TRP A 83 -8.64 -12.18 -20.30
CA TRP A 83 -8.07 -11.15 -21.17
C TRP A 83 -9.06 -10.63 -22.24
N HIS A 84 -10.09 -11.41 -22.54
CA HIS A 84 -11.14 -11.02 -23.48
C HIS A 84 -12.30 -10.28 -22.81
N ARG A 85 -12.33 -10.23 -21.46
CA ARG A 85 -13.41 -9.57 -20.75
C ARG A 85 -13.20 -8.06 -20.69
N ARG A 86 -14.21 -7.31 -21.12
CA ARG A 86 -14.19 -5.83 -21.07
C ARG A 86 -14.09 -5.28 -19.64
N ASP A 87 -14.75 -5.93 -18.69
CA ASP A 87 -14.71 -5.53 -17.28
C ASP A 87 -13.31 -5.68 -16.67
N PHE A 88 -12.54 -6.70 -17.07
CA PHE A 88 -11.15 -6.86 -16.63
C PHE A 88 -10.32 -5.61 -16.96
N TRP A 89 -10.41 -5.13 -18.20
CA TRP A 89 -9.68 -3.94 -18.65
C TRP A 89 -10.18 -2.68 -17.96
N ILE A 90 -11.50 -2.47 -17.87
CA ILE A 90 -12.06 -1.29 -17.19
C ILE A 90 -11.58 -1.21 -15.75
N TYR A 91 -11.67 -2.30 -14.99
CA TYR A 91 -11.29 -2.30 -13.58
C TYR A 91 -9.77 -2.18 -13.40
N SER A 92 -8.97 -2.99 -14.11
CA SER A 92 -7.52 -2.97 -13.95
C SER A 92 -6.90 -1.64 -14.38
N LEU A 93 -7.28 -1.10 -15.54
CA LEU A 93 -6.78 0.20 -16.01
C LEU A 93 -7.19 1.33 -15.07
N THR A 94 -8.40 1.28 -14.51
CA THR A 94 -8.83 2.29 -13.53
C THR A 94 -8.03 2.20 -12.24
N GLY A 95 -7.90 1.02 -11.64
CA GLY A 95 -7.14 0.86 -10.40
C GLY A 95 -5.67 1.27 -10.55
N LEU A 96 -5.04 0.83 -11.63
CA LEU A 96 -3.66 1.20 -11.97
C LEU A 96 -3.54 2.69 -12.25
N GLY A 97 -4.46 3.28 -13.01
CA GLY A 97 -4.48 4.72 -13.30
C GLY A 97 -4.61 5.57 -12.05
N ILE A 98 -5.56 5.24 -11.17
CA ILE A 98 -5.78 5.94 -9.89
C ILE A 98 -4.52 5.88 -9.03
N TYR A 99 -3.93 4.69 -8.85
CA TYR A 99 -2.76 4.56 -7.98
C TYR A 99 -1.51 5.22 -8.58
N SER A 100 -1.34 5.16 -9.90
CA SER A 100 -0.24 5.83 -10.60
C SER A 100 -0.37 7.35 -10.54
N TRP A 101 -1.61 7.87 -10.58
CA TRP A 101 -1.85 9.28 -10.32
C TRP A 101 -1.45 9.64 -8.89
N TYR A 102 -1.89 8.90 -7.88
CA TYR A 102 -1.45 9.11 -6.50
C TYR A 102 0.08 9.10 -6.32
N ALA A 103 0.77 8.13 -6.93
CA ALA A 103 2.22 7.98 -6.82
C ALA A 103 3.01 9.09 -7.56
N GLY A 104 2.52 9.51 -8.73
CA GLY A 104 3.19 10.51 -9.57
C GLY A 104 2.79 11.96 -9.29
N TYR A 105 1.63 12.19 -8.66
CA TYR A 105 1.14 13.54 -8.38
C TYR A 105 2.06 14.29 -7.41
N TYR A 106 2.34 15.55 -7.73
CA TYR A 106 3.21 16.41 -6.92
C TYR A 106 2.62 17.81 -6.67
N GLY A 107 1.34 18.02 -6.99
CA GLY A 107 0.70 19.35 -6.86
C GLY A 107 0.54 19.85 -5.43
N PHE A 108 0.64 18.97 -4.43
CA PHE A 108 0.69 19.36 -3.01
C PHE A 108 1.91 20.21 -2.66
N ASN A 109 2.99 20.17 -3.46
CA ASN A 109 4.16 21.00 -3.27
C ASN A 109 3.82 22.50 -3.42
N GLU A 110 3.22 22.88 -4.54
CA GLU A 110 2.77 24.26 -4.75
C GLU A 110 1.78 24.70 -3.67
N TRP A 111 0.83 23.83 -3.31
CA TRP A 111 -0.12 24.13 -2.25
C TRP A 111 0.56 24.34 -0.89
N SER A 112 1.60 23.57 -0.56
CA SER A 112 2.33 23.74 0.70
C SER A 112 3.07 25.07 0.81
N HIS A 113 3.45 25.69 -0.31
CA HIS A 113 4.00 27.05 -0.35
C HIS A 113 2.90 28.11 -0.14
N VAL A 114 1.72 27.91 -0.73
CA VAL A 114 0.64 28.92 -0.77
C VAL A 114 -0.20 28.96 0.52
N VAL A 115 -0.47 27.82 1.16
CA VAL A 115 -1.45 27.76 2.29
C VAL A 115 -1.01 28.62 3.49
N PHE A 116 0.30 28.80 3.70
CA PHE A 116 0.85 29.60 4.81
C PHE A 116 2.02 30.52 4.40
N ASN A 117 2.07 30.97 3.15
CA ASN A 117 3.15 31.85 2.65
C ASN A 117 4.56 31.39 3.07
N ASP A 118 4.86 30.10 2.83
CA ASP A 118 6.13 29.43 3.17
C ASP A 118 6.46 29.22 4.66
N GLN A 119 5.70 29.80 5.61
CA GLN A 119 6.07 29.82 7.04
C GLN A 119 6.18 28.42 7.67
N ILE A 120 5.39 27.46 7.18
CA ILE A 120 5.39 26.06 7.65
C ILE A 120 5.45 25.09 6.47
N TYR A 121 6.15 25.47 5.40
CA TYR A 121 6.20 24.70 4.14
C TYR A 121 6.46 23.21 4.38
N ALA A 122 7.50 22.85 5.14
CA ALA A 122 7.87 21.45 5.34
C ALA A 122 6.76 20.66 6.04
N PHE A 123 6.20 21.19 7.13
CA PHE A 123 5.07 20.57 7.84
C PHE A 123 3.85 20.40 6.93
N ALA A 124 3.46 21.47 6.24
CA ALA A 124 2.32 21.45 5.32
C ALA A 124 2.55 20.47 4.17
N PHE A 125 3.76 20.43 3.60
CA PHE A 125 4.15 19.55 2.51
C PHE A 125 3.94 18.09 2.89
N TYR A 126 4.48 17.64 4.03
CA TYR A 126 4.34 16.24 4.43
C TYR A 126 2.90 15.88 4.82
N CYS A 127 2.19 16.75 5.55
CA CYS A 127 0.78 16.53 5.86
C CYS A 127 -0.09 16.44 4.60
N LEU A 128 0.08 17.37 3.66
CA LEU A 128 -0.67 17.37 2.39
C LEU A 128 -0.27 16.21 1.48
N ARG A 129 1.01 15.80 1.47
CA ARG A 129 1.47 14.61 0.75
C ARG A 129 0.72 13.35 1.21
N ASN A 130 0.49 13.20 2.50
CA ASN A 130 -0.25 12.05 3.03
C ASN A 130 -1.78 12.19 2.80
N LEU A 131 -2.31 13.41 2.89
CA LEU A 131 -3.75 13.69 2.72
C LEU A 131 -4.21 13.76 1.26
N GLN A 132 -3.32 13.95 0.29
CA GLN A 132 -3.68 14.05 -1.14
C GLN A 132 -4.40 12.80 -1.67
N SER A 133 -4.19 11.65 -1.01
CA SER A 133 -4.89 10.39 -1.26
C SER A 133 -6.42 10.49 -1.16
N LEU A 134 -6.96 11.47 -0.44
CA LEU A 134 -8.40 11.80 -0.48
C LEU A 134 -8.86 12.13 -1.90
N MET A 135 -8.08 12.93 -2.61
CA MET A 135 -8.41 13.44 -3.95
C MET A 135 -7.92 12.52 -5.05
N THR A 136 -6.78 11.85 -4.85
CA THR A 136 -6.15 11.01 -5.88
C THR A 136 -6.52 9.54 -5.78
N VAL A 137 -7.04 9.05 -4.63
CA VAL A 137 -7.46 7.64 -4.45
C VAL A 137 -8.92 7.53 -4.05
N ILE A 138 -9.32 8.09 -2.91
CA ILE A 138 -10.67 7.89 -2.34
C ILE A 138 -11.74 8.43 -3.28
N LEU A 139 -11.61 9.69 -3.71
CA LEU A 139 -12.60 10.33 -4.58
C LEU A 139 -12.73 9.60 -5.92
N PRO A 140 -11.66 9.30 -6.69
CA PRO A 140 -11.77 8.53 -7.94
C PRO A 140 -12.37 7.13 -7.74
N LEU A 141 -12.00 6.41 -6.68
CA LEU A 141 -12.61 5.11 -6.39
C LEU A 141 -14.08 5.22 -6.00
N MET A 142 -14.46 6.28 -5.28
CA MET A 142 -15.85 6.56 -4.92
C MET A 142 -16.68 6.89 -6.15
N LEU A 143 -16.17 7.71 -7.06
CA LEU A 143 -16.81 7.98 -8.35
C LEU A 143 -16.94 6.69 -9.17
N PHE A 144 -15.88 5.89 -9.27
CA PHE A 144 -15.96 4.59 -9.94
C PHE A 144 -17.00 3.66 -9.28
N TYR A 145 -17.07 3.66 -7.95
CA TYR A 145 -18.07 2.87 -7.20
C TYR A 145 -19.51 3.33 -7.44
N TRP A 146 -19.75 4.62 -7.68
CA TRP A 146 -21.11 5.10 -7.96
C TRP A 146 -21.53 4.93 -9.42
N PHE A 147 -20.61 5.06 -10.35
CA PHE A 147 -20.94 5.09 -11.78
C PHE A 147 -20.65 3.77 -12.53
N VAL A 148 -19.74 2.94 -12.03
CA VAL A 148 -19.26 1.75 -12.75
C VAL A 148 -19.48 0.45 -11.96
N GLU A 149 -19.32 0.49 -10.65
CA GLU A 149 -19.60 -0.66 -9.79
C GLU A 149 -21.10 -0.99 -9.81
N LYS A 150 -21.41 -2.26 -10.05
CA LYS A 150 -22.78 -2.78 -10.17
C LYS A 150 -23.21 -3.61 -8.97
N GLU A 151 -22.25 -4.14 -8.21
CA GLU A 151 -22.51 -5.06 -7.12
C GLU A 151 -22.38 -4.39 -5.76
N PRO A 152 -23.31 -4.62 -4.82
CA PRO A 152 -23.20 -4.09 -3.47
C PRO A 152 -22.12 -4.85 -2.68
N ASN A 153 -20.88 -4.39 -2.76
CA ASN A 153 -19.73 -4.96 -2.03
C ASN A 153 -19.31 -4.13 -0.80
N GLY A 154 -20.10 -3.09 -0.45
CA GLY A 154 -19.85 -2.25 0.71
C GLY A 154 -18.60 -1.39 0.56
N PHE A 155 -18.41 -0.82 -0.64
CA PHE A 155 -17.24 -0.03 -1.03
C PHE A 155 -15.93 -0.80 -0.77
N TYR A 156 -15.82 -1.92 -1.49
CA TYR A 156 -14.64 -2.78 -1.52
C TYR A 156 -14.16 -3.23 -0.13
N GLY A 157 -15.09 -3.56 0.77
CA GLY A 157 -14.75 -4.07 2.11
C GLY A 157 -14.52 -3.00 3.17
N MET A 158 -14.91 -1.74 2.91
CA MET A 158 -14.92 -0.67 3.93
C MET A 158 -15.97 -0.87 5.01
N ARG A 159 -16.99 -1.71 4.80
CA ARG A 159 -17.93 -2.06 5.86
C ARG A 159 -17.24 -2.93 6.93
N PRO A 160 -17.12 -2.45 8.19
CA PRO A 160 -16.37 -3.17 9.21
C PRO A 160 -17.02 -4.49 9.59
N LYS A 161 -16.19 -5.53 9.67
CA LYS A 161 -16.55 -6.84 10.22
C LYS A 161 -15.77 -7.07 11.50
N TRP A 162 -16.37 -6.64 12.61
CA TRP A 162 -15.76 -6.66 13.95
C TRP A 162 -15.44 -8.07 14.46
N LYS A 163 -16.17 -9.08 14.00
CA LYS A 163 -15.92 -10.48 14.37
C LYS A 163 -14.58 -10.95 13.82
N GLY A 164 -13.67 -11.30 14.73
CA GLY A 164 -12.35 -11.82 14.39
C GLY A 164 -11.25 -10.77 14.33
N LEU A 165 -11.52 -9.48 14.63
CA LEU A 165 -10.48 -8.44 14.62
C LEU A 165 -9.36 -8.68 15.64
N GLN A 166 -9.67 -9.39 16.74
CA GLN A 166 -8.71 -9.78 17.78
C GLN A 166 -7.45 -10.46 17.22
N ILE A 167 -7.57 -11.14 16.06
CA ILE A 167 -6.42 -11.80 15.45
C ILE A 167 -5.40 -10.81 14.89
N TYR A 168 -5.84 -9.64 14.44
CA TYR A 168 -4.93 -8.62 13.92
C TYR A 168 -4.16 -7.96 15.05
N PHE A 169 -4.79 -7.72 16.21
CA PHE A 169 -4.08 -7.27 17.40
C PHE A 169 -3.05 -8.29 17.89
N LEU A 170 -3.33 -9.60 17.78
CA LEU A 170 -2.34 -10.64 18.07
C LEU A 170 -1.17 -10.62 17.09
N LEU A 171 -1.43 -10.49 15.77
CA LEU A 171 -0.38 -10.36 14.77
C LEU A 171 0.46 -9.10 15.00
N LEU A 172 -0.18 -8.00 15.38
CA LEU A 172 0.49 -6.75 15.73
C LEU A 172 1.36 -6.93 16.98
N LEU A 173 0.87 -7.62 18.00
CA LEU A 173 1.65 -7.96 19.19
C LEU A 173 2.89 -8.82 18.85
N CYS A 174 2.78 -9.72 17.87
CA CYS A 174 3.94 -10.46 17.36
C CYS A 174 4.96 -9.57 16.64
N MET A 175 4.56 -8.43 16.09
CA MET A 175 5.48 -7.47 15.47
C MET A 175 6.23 -6.63 16.51
N VAL A 176 5.68 -6.41 17.70
CA VAL A 176 6.34 -5.65 18.78
C VAL A 176 7.79 -6.10 19.05
N PRO A 177 8.11 -7.38 19.33
CA PRO A 177 9.50 -7.78 19.58
C PRO A 177 10.41 -7.60 18.36
N LEU A 178 9.87 -7.73 17.14
CA LEU A 178 10.64 -7.53 15.91
C LEU A 178 10.96 -6.05 15.69
N ILE A 179 9.99 -5.16 15.91
CA ILE A 179 10.15 -3.71 15.80
C ILE A 179 11.05 -3.19 16.93
N THR A 180 10.86 -3.65 18.16
CA THR A 180 11.75 -3.32 19.27
C THR A 180 13.17 -3.80 19.01
N TYR A 181 13.35 -4.99 18.45
CA TYR A 181 14.69 -5.42 18.05
C TYR A 181 15.26 -4.51 16.96
N ALA A 182 14.44 -4.10 15.98
CA ALA A 182 14.81 -3.23 14.86
C ALA A 182 15.08 -1.77 15.25
N SER A 183 14.53 -1.28 16.37
CA SER A 183 14.73 0.10 16.82
C SER A 183 16.12 0.36 17.38
N PHE A 184 16.91 -0.67 17.67
CA PHE A 184 18.30 -0.53 18.11
C PHE A 184 19.30 -0.37 16.95
N GLN A 185 18.86 -0.46 15.69
CA GLN A 185 19.69 -0.47 14.52
C GLN A 185 19.81 0.96 13.97
N PRO A 186 21.02 1.42 13.60
CA PRO A 186 21.20 2.77 13.05
C PRO A 186 20.31 3.05 11.83
N SER A 187 20.21 2.10 10.90
CA SER A 187 19.39 2.23 9.69
C SER A 187 17.90 2.44 9.98
N PHE A 188 17.41 1.95 11.12
CA PHE A 188 16.02 2.16 11.54
C PHE A 188 15.82 3.60 12.03
N LEU A 189 16.73 4.11 12.86
CA LEU A 189 16.67 5.47 13.40
C LEU A 189 16.98 6.55 12.34
N GLU A 190 17.62 6.18 11.24
CA GLU A 190 17.73 7.04 10.05
C GLU A 190 16.37 7.24 9.37
N SER A 191 15.51 6.23 9.40
CA SER A 191 14.20 6.23 8.74
C SER A 191 13.06 6.71 9.64
N TYR A 192 13.13 6.42 10.94
CA TYR A 192 12.09 6.68 11.93
C TYR A 192 12.63 7.50 13.13
N PRO A 193 11.83 8.41 13.74
CA PRO A 193 10.48 8.76 13.33
C PRO A 193 10.47 9.50 12.00
N THR A 194 9.40 9.33 11.23
CA THR A 194 9.23 10.05 9.97
C THR A 194 8.84 11.51 10.23
N TYR A 195 8.18 11.79 11.35
CA TYR A 195 8.04 13.15 11.85
C TYR A 195 9.42 13.75 12.17
N ARG A 196 9.66 14.95 11.66
CA ARG A 196 10.83 15.77 12.00
C ARG A 196 10.31 17.12 12.48
N ASP A 197 10.92 17.66 13.52
CA ASP A 197 10.61 19.02 13.95
C ASP A 197 10.91 19.99 12.79
N THR A 198 9.94 20.85 12.52
CA THR A 198 9.92 21.81 11.41
C THR A 198 9.64 23.24 11.90
N ASN A 199 9.70 23.48 13.22
CA ASN A 199 9.32 24.73 13.88
C ASN A 199 7.84 25.12 13.68
N ALA A 200 7.01 24.21 13.18
CA ALA A 200 5.58 24.47 12.98
C ALA A 200 4.84 24.70 14.31
N ASN A 201 5.32 24.08 15.39
CA ASN A 201 4.88 24.28 16.76
C ASN A 201 5.07 25.73 17.22
N GLU A 202 6.22 26.35 16.90
CA GLU A 202 6.48 27.77 17.20
C GLU A 202 5.54 28.69 16.42
N PHE A 203 5.30 28.39 15.15
CA PHE A 203 4.39 29.16 14.31
C PHE A 203 2.94 29.16 14.83
N PHE A 204 2.46 28.00 15.27
CA PHE A 204 1.10 27.84 15.79
C PHE A 204 0.96 28.19 17.28
N ASP A 205 2.06 28.51 17.97
CA ASP A 205 2.11 28.72 19.42
C ASP A 205 1.50 27.53 20.20
N VAL A 206 1.92 26.32 19.84
CA VAL A 206 1.49 25.06 20.47
C VAL A 206 2.69 24.21 20.88
N PRO A 207 2.52 23.30 21.86
CA PRO A 207 3.55 22.30 22.15
C PRO A 207 3.86 21.41 20.93
N GLU A 208 5.11 20.98 20.79
CA GLU A 208 5.58 20.15 19.66
C GLU A 208 4.74 18.88 19.45
N TRP A 209 4.35 18.21 20.55
CA TRP A 209 3.52 17.00 20.51
C TRP A 209 2.21 17.18 19.74
N VAL A 210 1.66 18.40 19.68
CA VAL A 210 0.44 18.70 18.92
C VAL A 210 0.72 18.59 17.42
N THR A 211 1.83 19.17 16.95
CA THR A 211 2.21 19.09 15.53
C THR A 211 2.66 17.69 15.15
N ALA A 212 3.36 16.97 16.03
CA ALA A 212 3.67 15.55 15.86
C ALA A 212 2.39 14.72 15.72
N LEU A 213 1.41 14.91 16.61
CA LEU A 213 0.13 14.20 16.54
C LEU A 213 -0.63 14.48 15.24
N ILE A 214 -0.67 15.73 14.78
CA ILE A 214 -1.33 16.09 13.50
C ILE A 214 -0.63 15.40 12.32
N TYR A 215 0.71 15.41 12.30
CA TYR A 215 1.49 14.70 11.29
C TYR A 215 1.21 13.20 11.34
N GLU A 216 1.23 12.58 12.52
CA GLU A 216 0.99 11.15 12.71
C GLU A 216 -0.42 10.71 12.29
N LEU A 217 -1.42 11.58 12.45
CA LEU A 217 -2.77 11.35 11.95
C LEU A 217 -2.83 11.45 10.41
N ALA A 218 -2.11 12.40 9.82
CA ALA A 218 -2.00 12.51 8.36
C ALA A 218 -1.24 11.31 7.78
N TYR A 219 -0.13 10.93 8.39
CA TYR A 219 0.65 9.75 8.02
C TYR A 219 -0.16 8.45 8.16
N GLY A 220 -0.81 8.26 9.32
CA GLY A 220 -1.70 7.13 9.58
C GLY A 220 -2.87 7.05 8.59
N TRP A 221 -3.38 8.20 8.12
CA TRP A 221 -4.45 8.25 7.13
C TRP A 221 -4.06 7.58 5.80
N ASP A 222 -2.83 7.77 5.32
CA ASP A 222 -2.38 7.30 4.01
C ASP A 222 -2.46 5.77 3.83
N PHE A 223 -2.45 5.03 4.95
CA PHE A 223 -2.66 3.59 4.95
C PHE A 223 -4.11 3.18 4.65
N VAL A 224 -5.11 4.02 4.93
CA VAL A 224 -6.52 3.70 4.66
C VAL A 224 -6.81 3.63 3.14
N PRO A 225 -6.47 4.65 2.32
CA PRO A 225 -6.56 4.58 0.87
C PRO A 225 -5.69 3.47 0.27
N THR A 226 -4.50 3.22 0.85
CA THR A 226 -3.64 2.10 0.43
C THR A 226 -4.36 0.75 0.61
N GLU A 227 -4.93 0.50 1.78
CA GLU A 227 -5.71 -0.71 2.02
C GLU A 227 -6.96 -0.81 1.14
N LEU A 228 -7.64 0.32 0.91
CA LEU A 228 -8.78 0.39 0.02
C LEU A 228 -8.39 0.04 -1.42
N MET A 229 -7.23 0.51 -1.90
CA MET A 229 -6.76 0.22 -3.25
C MET A 229 -6.36 -1.25 -3.40
N PHE A 230 -5.45 -1.74 -2.55
CA PHE A 230 -4.86 -3.07 -2.76
C PHE A 230 -5.77 -4.19 -2.28
N ARG A 231 -6.22 -4.16 -1.01
CA ARG A 231 -7.05 -5.24 -0.44
C ARG A 231 -8.50 -5.05 -0.83
N GLY A 232 -8.96 -3.81 -0.94
CA GLY A 232 -10.30 -3.49 -1.38
C GLY A 232 -10.46 -3.70 -2.89
N PHE A 233 -9.99 -2.75 -3.69
CA PHE A 233 -10.29 -2.71 -5.11
C PHE A 233 -9.61 -3.86 -5.88
N LEU A 234 -8.29 -4.01 -5.74
CA LEU A 234 -7.50 -4.99 -6.50
C LEU A 234 -7.64 -6.44 -6.02
N VAL A 235 -8.13 -6.69 -4.80
CA VAL A 235 -8.50 -8.04 -4.34
C VAL A 235 -10.01 -8.22 -4.29
N ILE A 236 -10.72 -7.56 -3.38
CA ILE A 236 -12.17 -7.78 -3.18
C ILE A 236 -12.96 -7.41 -4.45
N GLY A 237 -12.64 -6.28 -5.08
CA GLY A 237 -13.29 -5.81 -6.31
C GLY A 237 -12.97 -6.68 -7.53
N MET A 238 -11.71 -7.05 -7.73
CA MET A 238 -11.27 -7.90 -8.85
C MET A 238 -11.58 -9.38 -8.67
N ALA A 239 -11.92 -9.84 -7.45
CA ALA A 239 -12.26 -11.24 -7.20
C ALA A 239 -13.49 -11.73 -7.99
N ARG A 240 -14.35 -10.86 -8.49
CA ARG A 240 -15.45 -11.26 -9.39
C ARG A 240 -14.93 -11.71 -10.78
N ILE A 241 -13.76 -11.22 -11.17
CA ILE A 241 -13.15 -11.45 -12.47
C ILE A 241 -12.13 -12.58 -12.35
N LEU A 242 -11.21 -12.43 -11.39
CA LEU A 242 -10.07 -13.32 -11.18
C LEU A 242 -10.32 -14.41 -10.12
N GLY A 243 -11.41 -14.34 -9.36
CA GLY A 243 -11.64 -15.25 -8.24
C GLY A 243 -10.53 -15.12 -7.19
N ARG A 244 -9.93 -16.26 -6.84
CA ARG A 244 -8.77 -16.31 -5.92
C ARG A 244 -7.49 -15.76 -6.55
N GLY A 245 -7.41 -15.76 -7.88
CA GLY A 245 -6.31 -15.21 -8.65
C GLY A 245 -6.12 -13.72 -8.52
N ALA A 246 -7.02 -12.98 -7.86
CA ALA A 246 -6.83 -11.55 -7.61
C ALA A 246 -5.67 -11.27 -6.65
N VAL A 247 -5.29 -12.23 -5.79
CA VAL A 247 -4.25 -12.03 -4.77
C VAL A 247 -2.85 -11.93 -5.40
N LEU A 248 -2.48 -12.84 -6.31
CA LEU A 248 -1.11 -12.88 -6.86
C LEU A 248 -0.72 -11.59 -7.63
N PRO A 249 -1.53 -11.08 -8.58
CA PRO A 249 -1.24 -9.82 -9.26
C PRO A 249 -1.16 -8.65 -8.29
N MET A 250 -2.07 -8.59 -7.31
CA MET A 250 -2.03 -7.55 -6.28
C MET A 250 -0.72 -7.61 -5.50
N VAL A 251 -0.28 -8.79 -5.04
CA VAL A 251 0.96 -8.95 -4.27
C VAL A 251 2.19 -8.54 -5.08
N ILE A 252 2.24 -8.89 -6.36
CA ILE A 252 3.34 -8.50 -7.24
C ILE A 252 3.37 -6.98 -7.40
N THR A 253 2.25 -6.34 -7.71
CA THR A 253 2.18 -4.87 -7.79
C THR A 253 2.51 -4.23 -6.45
N TYR A 254 2.07 -4.83 -5.35
CA TYR A 254 2.31 -4.32 -4.01
C TYR A 254 3.80 -4.34 -3.63
N ALA A 255 4.58 -5.31 -4.12
CA ALA A 255 6.03 -5.29 -3.97
C ALA A 255 6.66 -4.11 -4.74
N PHE A 256 6.17 -3.83 -5.95
CA PHE A 256 6.68 -2.75 -6.80
C PHE A 256 6.44 -1.36 -6.20
N ILE A 257 5.35 -1.13 -5.47
CA ILE A 257 5.13 0.16 -4.81
C ILE A 257 6.06 0.39 -3.60
N HIS A 258 6.76 -0.66 -3.16
CA HIS A 258 7.79 -0.56 -2.10
C HIS A 258 9.19 -0.37 -2.69
N PHE A 259 9.33 -0.31 -4.02
CA PHE A 259 10.59 0.12 -4.59
C PHE A 259 10.92 1.54 -4.07
N GLY A 260 12.22 1.81 -3.85
CA GLY A 260 12.69 2.98 -3.09
C GLY A 260 12.65 2.85 -1.56
N LYS A 261 11.96 1.85 -0.98
CA LYS A 261 12.04 1.53 0.45
C LYS A 261 13.25 0.63 0.77
N PRO A 262 13.66 0.50 2.04
CA PRO A 262 14.68 -0.48 2.42
C PRO A 262 14.35 -1.89 1.87
N PRO A 263 15.33 -2.64 1.31
CA PRO A 263 15.06 -3.93 0.67
C PRO A 263 14.28 -4.94 1.55
N GLY A 264 14.50 -4.89 2.87
CA GLY A 264 13.77 -5.70 3.84
C GLY A 264 12.26 -5.39 3.87
N GLU A 265 11.87 -4.13 3.72
CA GLU A 265 10.46 -3.72 3.62
C GLU A 265 9.83 -4.24 2.32
N THR A 266 10.54 -4.16 1.20
CA THR A 266 10.04 -4.65 -0.11
C THR A 266 9.86 -6.16 -0.13
N ILE A 267 10.82 -6.92 0.43
CA ILE A 267 10.70 -8.37 0.52
C ILE A 267 9.59 -8.77 1.49
N SER A 268 9.51 -8.13 2.66
CA SER A 268 8.47 -8.43 3.66
C SER A 268 7.06 -8.04 3.19
N SER A 269 6.94 -7.01 2.34
CA SER A 269 5.66 -6.58 1.76
C SER A 269 5.02 -7.65 0.87
N ILE A 270 5.82 -8.54 0.25
CA ILE A 270 5.29 -9.70 -0.50
C ILE A 270 4.50 -10.62 0.43
N PHE A 271 5.08 -10.97 1.59
CA PHE A 271 4.46 -11.88 2.55
C PHE A 271 3.27 -11.21 3.27
N GLY A 272 3.45 -9.98 3.74
CA GLY A 272 2.37 -9.19 4.35
C GLY A 272 1.22 -8.94 3.37
N GLY A 273 1.55 -8.58 2.13
CA GLY A 273 0.66 -8.47 0.98
C GLY A 273 -0.17 -9.73 0.77
N TYR A 274 0.50 -10.89 0.69
CA TYR A 274 -0.17 -12.16 0.43
C TYR A 274 -1.10 -12.57 1.56
N ILE A 275 -0.61 -12.55 2.81
CA ILE A 275 -1.40 -12.97 3.98
C ILE A 275 -2.65 -12.07 4.13
N LEU A 276 -2.47 -10.75 4.10
CA LEU A 276 -3.57 -9.80 4.23
C LEU A 276 -4.51 -9.83 3.02
N GLY A 277 -3.97 -10.02 1.81
CA GLY A 277 -4.77 -10.19 0.59
C GLY A 277 -5.68 -11.40 0.65
N VAL A 278 -5.17 -12.57 1.07
CA VAL A 278 -6.00 -13.77 1.26
C VAL A 278 -7.09 -13.53 2.32
N ILE A 279 -6.74 -12.89 3.43
CA ILE A 279 -7.71 -12.63 4.50
C ILE A 279 -8.79 -11.64 4.03
N ALA A 280 -8.40 -10.57 3.33
CA ALA A 280 -9.34 -9.61 2.74
C ALA A 280 -10.29 -10.29 1.75
N LEU A 281 -9.77 -11.20 0.92
CA LEU A 281 -10.57 -11.98 -0.03
C LEU A 281 -11.63 -12.84 0.69
N GLN A 282 -11.24 -13.55 1.76
CA GLN A 282 -12.15 -14.45 2.48
C GLN A 282 -13.15 -13.69 3.36
N THR A 283 -12.69 -12.64 4.03
CA THR A 283 -13.53 -11.88 4.96
C THR A 283 -14.36 -10.81 4.26
N ARG A 284 -13.98 -10.39 3.05
CA ARG A 284 -14.56 -9.24 2.34
C ARG A 284 -14.53 -7.97 3.21
N SER A 285 -13.38 -7.72 3.84
CA SER A 285 -13.15 -6.60 4.75
C SER A 285 -11.68 -6.17 4.69
N ILE A 286 -11.41 -4.87 4.63
CA ILE A 286 -10.04 -4.32 4.63
C ILE A 286 -9.56 -3.90 6.02
N TRP A 287 -10.45 -3.83 7.00
CA TRP A 287 -10.13 -3.37 8.36
C TRP A 287 -9.01 -4.14 9.05
N GLY A 288 -8.86 -5.43 8.70
CA GLY A 288 -7.73 -6.22 9.18
C GLY A 288 -6.40 -5.68 8.70
N GLY A 289 -6.31 -5.33 7.42
CA GLY A 289 -5.12 -4.70 6.86
C GLY A 289 -4.90 -3.30 7.42
N ILE A 290 -5.95 -2.49 7.58
CA ILE A 290 -5.88 -1.14 8.20
C ILE A 290 -5.26 -1.24 9.60
N ILE A 291 -5.78 -2.13 10.45
CA ILE A 291 -5.25 -2.30 11.83
C ILE A 291 -3.78 -2.72 11.82
N ILE A 292 -3.39 -3.65 10.96
CA ILE A 292 -2.00 -4.12 10.89
C ILE A 292 -1.09 -3.03 10.37
N HIS A 293 -1.46 -2.33 9.30
CA HIS A 293 -0.62 -1.30 8.71
C HIS A 293 -0.45 -0.10 9.63
N LEU A 294 -1.55 0.51 10.10
CA LEU A 294 -1.46 1.64 11.02
C LEU A 294 -0.76 1.23 12.31
N GLY A 295 -1.06 0.03 12.81
CA GLY A 295 -0.43 -0.51 14.00
C GLY A 295 1.09 -0.64 13.84
N VAL A 296 1.56 -1.24 12.75
CA VAL A 296 3.00 -1.43 12.49
C VAL A 296 3.67 -0.07 12.26
N ALA A 297 3.07 0.81 11.47
CA ALA A 297 3.59 2.16 11.21
C ALA A 297 3.77 2.95 12.52
N TRP A 298 2.72 3.07 13.34
CA TRP A 298 2.81 3.78 14.61
C TRP A 298 3.67 3.07 15.66
N LEU A 299 3.78 1.73 15.63
CA LEU A 299 4.75 1.03 16.49
C LEU A 299 6.19 1.38 16.12
N MET A 300 6.50 1.57 14.83
CA MET A 300 7.84 1.97 14.40
C MET A 300 8.17 3.40 14.82
N GLU A 301 7.22 4.33 14.63
CA GLU A 301 7.34 5.72 15.11
C GLU A 301 7.54 5.74 16.63
N LEU A 302 6.68 5.07 17.39
CA LEU A 302 6.76 4.99 18.86
C LEU A 302 8.08 4.40 19.34
N ALA A 303 8.55 3.32 18.72
CA ALA A 303 9.82 2.70 19.08
C ALA A 303 11.00 3.65 18.84
N ALA A 304 10.96 4.43 17.75
CA ALA A 304 11.97 5.43 17.46
C ALA A 304 11.92 6.61 18.44
N PHE A 305 10.74 7.16 18.74
CA PHE A 305 10.57 8.23 19.75
C PHE A 305 11.16 7.79 21.11
N ILE A 306 10.82 6.58 21.57
CA ILE A 306 11.36 6.02 22.82
C ILE A 306 12.89 5.89 22.76
N GLN A 307 13.44 5.39 21.66
CA GLN A 307 14.88 5.18 21.52
C GLN A 307 15.68 6.48 21.47
N LEU A 308 15.09 7.54 20.91
CA LEU A 308 15.70 8.87 20.80
C LEU A 308 15.47 9.74 22.04
N GLY A 309 14.57 9.34 22.94
CA GLY A 309 14.21 10.11 24.14
C GLY A 309 13.42 11.37 23.83
N LEU A 310 12.62 11.33 22.75
CA LEU A 310 11.77 12.42 22.26
C LEU A 310 10.35 12.33 22.82
#